data_AF-A0A972QVH3-F1
#
_entry.id   AF-A0A972QVH3-F1
#
_cell.length_a   1.000
_cell.length_b   1.000
_cell.length_c   1.000
_cell.angle_alpha   90.00
_cell.angle_beta   90.00
_cell.angle_gamma   90.00
#
_symmetry.space_group_name_H-M   'P 1'
#
loop_
_entity.id
_entity.type
_entity.pdbx_description
1 polymer ?
#
loop_
_entity_poly.entity_id
_entity_poly.type
_entity_poly.pdbx_seq_one_letter_code
_entity_poly.pdbx_strand_id
1 'polypeptide(L)'
;MVEKLSTKILLLMTVLIPYFVLVAYTIAIYPDLPDELGVGVPKAFIFLPALIVAMLPATYGVMVFFFAHYLKKVHLLTMSIFMDSGTFALIGALYLVKDSS
;
A
#
# COMPACT_ATOMS: atom_id res chain seq x y z
N MET A 1 -19.48 -19.34 11.72
CA MET A 1 -19.57 -18.12 10.87
C MET A 1 -18.46 -17.12 11.21
N VAL A 2 -18.17 -16.87 12.50
CA VAL A 2 -17.11 -15.98 12.98
C VAL A 2 -15.69 -16.33 12.47
N GLU A 3 -15.30 -17.62 12.47
CA GLU A 3 -13.97 -18.05 11.98
C GLU A 3 -13.68 -17.68 10.51
N LYS A 4 -14.71 -17.68 9.66
CA LYS A 4 -14.57 -17.29 8.25
C LYS A 4 -14.41 -15.78 8.09
N LEU A 5 -15.06 -14.98 8.94
CA LEU A 5 -14.95 -13.53 8.89
C LEU A 5 -13.60 -13.05 9.45
N SER A 6 -13.15 -13.59 10.58
CA SER A 6 -11.85 -13.26 11.16
C SER A 6 -10.71 -13.59 10.19
N THR A 7 -10.78 -14.73 9.49
CA THR A 7 -9.78 -15.08 8.45
C THR A 7 -9.76 -14.07 7.30
N LYS A 8 -10.93 -13.61 6.84
CA LYS A 8 -11.02 -12.61 5.76
C LYS A 8 -10.47 -11.25 6.20
N ILE A 9 -10.78 -10.83 7.43
CA ILE A 9 -10.23 -9.59 8.01
C ILE A 9 -8.71 -9.69 8.11
N LEU A 10 -8.19 -10.80 8.66
CA LEU A 10 -6.75 -11.03 8.77
C LEU A 10 -6.06 -10.99 7.41
N LEU A 11 -6.65 -11.63 6.40
CA LEU A 11 -6.14 -11.56 5.03
C LEU A 11 -6.14 -10.12 4.51
N LEU A 12 -7.24 -9.37 4.64
CA LEU A 12 -7.26 -7.97 4.22
C LEU A 12 -6.19 -7.13 4.94
N MET A 13 -5.99 -7.35 6.23
CA MET A 13 -4.99 -6.62 7.00
C MET A 13 -3.56 -6.84 6.50
N THR A 14 -3.26 -7.96 5.84
CA THR A 14 -1.89 -8.19 5.34
C THR A 14 -1.50 -7.16 4.29
N VAL A 15 -2.43 -6.69 3.45
CA VAL A 15 -2.18 -5.65 2.44
C VAL A 15 -2.50 -4.25 2.98
N LEU A 16 -3.50 -4.14 3.87
CA LEU A 16 -3.94 -2.85 4.39
C LEU A 16 -2.90 -2.20 5.31
N ILE A 17 -2.20 -3.00 6.13
CA ILE A 17 -1.19 -2.48 7.06
C ILE A 17 0.00 -1.86 6.31
N PRO A 18 0.68 -2.54 5.35
CA PRO A 18 1.76 -1.94 4.58
C PRO A 18 1.30 -0.68 3.83
N TYR A 19 0.08 -0.69 3.28
CA TYR A 19 -0.48 0.50 2.64
C TYR A 19 -0.62 1.68 3.61
N PHE A 20 -1.13 1.45 4.83
CA PHE A 20 -1.19 2.51 5.84
C PHE A 20 0.18 2.99 6.28
N VAL A 21 1.19 2.11 6.35
CA VAL A 21 2.57 2.52 6.61
C VAL A 21 3.07 3.45 5.50
N LEU A 22 2.82 3.13 4.23
CA LEU A 22 3.18 4.00 3.10
C LEU A 22 2.52 5.38 3.22
N VAL A 23 1.21 5.43 3.49
CA VAL A 23 0.47 6.70 3.63
C VAL A 23 1.01 7.51 4.81
N ALA A 24 1.14 6.88 5.99
CA ALA A 24 1.65 7.54 7.19
C ALA A 24 3.07 8.07 6.97
N TYR A 25 3.93 7.29 6.31
CA TYR A 25 5.29 7.72 5.98
C TYR A 25 5.28 8.91 5.02
N THR A 26 4.47 8.86 3.96
CA THR A 26 4.33 9.96 3.00
C THR A 26 3.89 11.26 3.69
N ILE A 27 2.90 11.18 4.59
CA ILE A 27 2.42 12.33 5.38
C ILE A 27 3.51 12.84 6.32
N ALA A 28 4.25 11.94 6.96
CA ALA A 28 5.29 12.31 7.92
C ALA A 28 6.47 13.05 7.27
N ILE A 29 6.84 12.70 6.03
CA ILE A 29 7.95 13.36 5.32
C ILE A 29 7.52 14.60 4.55
N TYR A 30 6.23 14.74 4.18
CA TYR A 30 5.71 15.87 3.42
C TYR A 30 6.11 17.27 3.92
N PRO A 31 6.06 17.59 5.23
CA PRO A 31 6.45 18.92 5.71
C PRO A 31 7.95 19.20 5.61
N ASP A 32 8.78 18.16 5.59
CA ASP A 32 10.24 18.28 5.53
C ASP A 32 10.76 18.47 4.09
N LEU A 33 9.89 18.32 3.07
CA LEU A 33 10.29 18.37 1.67
C LEU A 33 10.33 19.80 1.12
N PRO A 34 11.27 20.08 0.20
CA PRO A 34 11.27 21.33 -0.56
C PRO A 34 9.98 21.47 -1.37
N ASP A 35 9.60 22.71 -1.70
CA ASP A 35 8.36 22.99 -2.46
C ASP A 35 8.36 22.33 -3.85
N GLU A 36 9.54 22.08 -4.39
CA GLU A 36 9.78 21.39 -5.65
C GLU A 36 10.71 20.18 -5.44
N LEU A 37 10.33 19.03 -6.01
CA LEU A 37 11.10 17.79 -6.02
C LEU A 37 11.85 17.67 -7.35
N GLY A 38 13.18 17.57 -7.29
CA GLY A 38 14.02 17.37 -8.47
C GLY A 38 13.86 18.47 -9.54
N VAL A 39 13.30 18.11 -10.69
CA VAL A 39 13.17 19.00 -11.87
C VAL A 39 11.85 19.78 -11.85
N GLY A 40 11.60 20.56 -10.80
CA GLY A 40 10.43 21.44 -10.69
C GLY A 40 9.08 20.72 -10.50
N VAL A 41 9.09 19.50 -9.98
CA VAL A 41 7.85 18.76 -9.71
C VAL A 41 7.25 19.26 -8.39
N PRO A 42 5.97 19.69 -8.33
CA PRO A 42 5.38 20.15 -7.08
C PRO A 42 5.42 19.06 -6.00
N LYS A 43 5.79 19.40 -4.76
CA LYS A 43 5.89 18.42 -3.67
C LYS A 43 4.64 17.57 -3.41
N ALA A 44 3.47 18.08 -3.78
CA ALA A 44 2.19 17.34 -3.71
C ALA A 44 2.20 16.04 -4.53
N PHE A 45 3.03 15.93 -5.57
CA PHE A 45 3.15 14.72 -6.38
C PHE A 45 3.70 13.51 -5.61
N ILE A 46 4.29 13.72 -4.42
CA ILE A 46 4.72 12.61 -3.57
C ILE A 46 3.57 11.72 -3.10
N PHE A 47 2.32 12.23 -3.11
CA PHE A 47 1.13 11.44 -2.80
C PHE A 47 0.63 10.61 -3.97
N LEU A 48 1.07 10.88 -5.20
CA LEU A 48 0.58 10.18 -6.39
C LEU A 48 0.83 8.67 -6.34
N PRO A 49 2.02 8.17 -5.94
CA PRO A 49 2.25 6.74 -5.75
C PRO A 49 1.30 6.14 -4.70
N ALA A 50 1.11 6.80 -3.56
CA ALA A 50 0.19 6.33 -2.52
C ALA A 50 -1.26 6.24 -3.03
N LEU A 51 -1.72 7.23 -3.81
CA LEU A 51 -3.05 7.22 -4.41
C LEU A 51 -3.24 6.10 -5.44
N ILE A 52 -2.25 5.87 -6.31
CA ILE A 52 -2.30 4.78 -7.31
C ILE A 52 -2.37 3.42 -6.61
N VAL A 53 -1.57 3.25 -5.55
CA VAL A 53 -1.49 2.00 -4.79
C VAL A 53 -2.75 1.73 -3.97
N ALA A 54 -3.57 2.74 -3.65
CA ALA A 54 -4.84 2.56 -2.95
C ALA A 54 -5.79 1.55 -3.63
N MET A 55 -5.64 1.35 -4.95
CA MET A 55 -6.36 0.34 -5.71
C MET A 55 -5.99 -1.10 -5.30
N LEU A 56 -4.76 -1.36 -4.83
CA LEU A 56 -4.31 -2.69 -4.41
C LEU A 56 -5.10 -3.23 -3.21
N PRO A 57 -5.16 -2.56 -2.04
CA PRO A 57 -5.96 -3.06 -0.92
C PRO A 57 -7.46 -3.09 -1.24
N ALA A 58 -7.97 -2.18 -2.07
CA ALA A 58 -9.36 -2.18 -2.49
C ALA A 58 -9.71 -3.42 -3.34
N THR A 59 -8.92 -3.70 -4.37
CA THR A 59 -9.12 -4.88 -5.23
C THR A 59 -8.90 -6.17 -4.46
N TYR A 60 -7.88 -6.22 -3.60
CA TYR A 60 -7.63 -7.37 -2.73
C TYR A 60 -8.78 -7.61 -1.73
N GLY A 61 -9.35 -6.55 -1.15
CA GLY A 61 -10.55 -6.63 -0.32
C GLY A 61 -11.74 -7.23 -1.09
N VAL A 62 -11.99 -6.78 -2.32
CA VAL A 62 -13.03 -7.38 -3.17
C VAL A 62 -12.77 -8.88 -3.38
N MET A 63 -11.54 -9.29 -3.64
CA MET A 63 -11.18 -10.69 -3.82
C MET A 63 -11.41 -11.52 -2.55
N VAL A 64 -10.98 -11.02 -1.39
CA VAL A 64 -11.11 -11.71 -0.10
C VAL A 64 -12.56 -11.83 0.36
N PHE A 65 -13.39 -10.81 0.12
CA PHE A 65 -14.77 -10.83 0.60
C PHE A 65 -15.74 -11.49 -0.38
N PHE A 66 -15.61 -11.24 -1.69
CA PHE A 66 -16.58 -11.66 -2.72
C PHE A 66 -16.13 -12.83 -3.58
N PHE A 67 -14.82 -13.03 -3.79
CA PHE A 67 -14.29 -14.08 -4.69
C PHE A 67 -13.52 -15.18 -3.97
N ALA A 68 -13.46 -15.16 -2.63
CA ALA A 68 -12.69 -16.13 -1.85
C ALA A 68 -13.19 -17.58 -1.97
N HIS A 69 -14.40 -17.83 -2.50
CA HIS A 69 -14.86 -19.19 -2.79
C HIS A 69 -14.28 -19.76 -4.10
N TYR A 70 -13.80 -18.91 -5.00
CA TYR A 70 -13.09 -19.33 -6.22
C TYR A 70 -11.58 -19.45 -6.02
N LEU A 71 -11.05 -18.91 -4.91
CA LEU A 71 -9.62 -18.78 -4.67
C LEU A 71 -9.19 -19.60 -3.46
N LYS A 72 -8.10 -20.37 -3.62
CA LYS A 72 -7.43 -21.02 -2.48
C LYS A 72 -6.75 -19.95 -1.62
N LYS A 73 -6.70 -20.18 -0.29
CA LYS A 73 -6.00 -19.28 0.66
C LYS A 73 -4.56 -18.98 0.24
N VAL A 74 -3.86 -19.97 -0.33
CA VAL A 74 -2.48 -19.81 -0.83
C VAL A 74 -2.41 -18.75 -1.93
N HIS A 75 -3.37 -18.69 -2.86
CA HIS A 75 -3.36 -17.68 -3.91
C HIS A 75 -3.55 -16.26 -3.36
N LEU A 76 -4.43 -16.10 -2.35
CA LEU A 76 -4.63 -14.82 -1.68
C LEU A 76 -3.34 -14.36 -0.97
N LEU A 77 -2.69 -15.27 -0.23
CA LEU A 77 -1.40 -14.98 0.42
C LEU A 77 -0.28 -14.64 -0.57
N THR A 78 -0.18 -15.38 -1.68
CA THR A 78 0.81 -15.06 -2.71
C THR A 78 0.55 -13.67 -3.29
N MET A 79 -0.71 -13.33 -3.58
CA MET A 79 -1.07 -12.00 -4.06
C MET A 79 -0.75 -10.91 -3.04
N SER A 80 -1.01 -11.12 -1.75
CA SER A 80 -0.66 -10.11 -0.73
C SER A 80 0.85 -9.88 -0.69
N ILE A 81 1.67 -10.93 -0.73
CA ILE A 81 3.14 -10.79 -0.75
C ILE A 81 3.61 -9.96 -1.96
N PHE A 82 3.04 -10.19 -3.15
CA PHE A 82 3.38 -9.40 -4.34
C PHE A 82 2.93 -7.92 -4.23
N MET A 83 1.77 -7.66 -3.64
CA MET A 83 1.30 -6.29 -3.40
C MET A 83 2.14 -5.57 -2.34
N ASP A 84 2.53 -6.29 -1.29
CA ASP A 84 3.35 -5.77 -0.20
C ASP A 84 4.75 -5.44 -0.68
N SER A 85 5.37 -6.29 -1.51
CA SER A 85 6.71 -6.01 -2.05
C SER A 85 6.72 -4.73 -2.90
N GLY A 86 5.69 -4.49 -3.71
CA GLY A 86 5.50 -3.24 -4.43
C GLY A 86 5.32 -2.04 -3.49
N THR A 87 4.54 -2.21 -2.41
CA THR A 87 4.32 -1.16 -1.39
C THR A 87 5.63 -0.82 -0.66
N PHE A 88 6.42 -1.82 -0.26
CA PHE A 88 7.72 -1.61 0.36
C PHE A 88 8.74 -0.96 -0.58
N ALA A 89 8.74 -1.32 -1.87
CA ALA A 89 9.59 -0.65 -2.86
C ALA A 89 9.25 0.84 -2.96
N LEU A 90 7.96 1.21 -2.87
CA LEU A 90 7.54 2.60 -2.87
C LEU A 90 7.90 3.33 -1.58
N ILE A 91 7.77 2.69 -0.41
CA ILE A 91 8.27 3.25 0.86
C ILE A 91 9.78 3.55 0.74
N GLY A 92 10.55 2.60 0.19
CA GLY A 92 11.98 2.78 -0.07
C GLY A 92 12.27 3.93 -1.03
N ALA A 93 11.49 4.06 -2.11
CA ALA A 93 11.63 5.17 -3.04
C ALA A 93 11.36 6.52 -2.36
N LEU A 94 10.33 6.62 -1.51
CA LEU A 94 10.05 7.84 -0.73
C LEU A 94 11.17 8.16 0.25
N TYR A 95 11.77 7.14 0.86
CA TYR A 95 12.92 7.32 1.74
C TYR A 95 14.13 7.91 1.00
N LEU A 96 14.41 7.42 -0.21
CA LEU A 96 15.48 7.96 -1.05
C LEU A 96 15.23 9.41 -1.47
N VAL A 97 13.97 9.78 -1.76
CA VAL A 97 13.62 11.18 -2.05
C VAL A 97 13.91 12.08 -0.86
N LYS A 98 13.53 11.65 0.36
CA LYS A 98 13.82 12.39 1.59
C LYS A 98 15.33 12.60 1.79
N ASP A 99 16.13 11.56 1.60
CA ASP A 99 17.59 11.62 1.78
C ASP A 99 18.30 12.52 0.75
N SER A 100 17.70 12.65 -0.44
CA SER A 100 18.22 13.50 -1.52
C SER A 100 17.79 14.97 -1.45
N SER A 101 16.89 15.33 -0.52
CA SER A 101 16.31 16.67 -0.35
C SER A 101 17.00 17.44 0.77
#